data_AF-X1H659-F1
#
_entry.id   AF-X1H659-F1
#
_cell.length_a   1.000
_cell.length_b   1.000
_cell.length_c   1.000
_cell.angle_alpha   90.00
_cell.angle_beta   90.00
_cell.angle_gamma   90.00
#
_symmetry.space_group_name_H-M   'P 1'
#
loop_
_entity.id
_entity.type
_entity.pdbx_description
1 polymer ?
#
loop_
_entity_poly.entity_id
_entity_poly.type
_entity_poly.pdbx_seq_one_letter_code
_entity_poly.pdbx_strand_id
1 'polypeptide(L)' 'TPTGIDIRKVVETGITPRVNTGIAHKDAGVGQVGAGLVRPPMEMFEHALLAFAEKYGY' A
#
# COMPACT_ATOMS: atom_id res chain seq x y z
N THR A 1 18.41 3.29 -1.15
CA THR A 1 16.99 3.32 -0.74
C THR A 1 16.54 1.89 -0.48
N PRO A 2 15.55 1.65 0.39
CA PRO A 2 14.88 0.35 0.44
C PRO A 2 14.20 0.10 -0.91
N THR A 3 14.42 -1.08 -1.51
CA THR A 3 13.97 -1.40 -2.87
C THR A 3 13.20 -2.71 -2.85
N GLY A 4 12.03 -2.72 -3.49
CA GLY A 4 11.12 -3.86 -3.52
C GLY A 4 10.28 -3.97 -2.25
N ILE A 5 8.97 -4.02 -2.41
CA ILE A 5 8.03 -4.35 -1.32
C ILE A 5 7.71 -5.83 -1.47
N ASP A 6 8.20 -6.66 -0.55
CA ASP A 6 7.91 -8.10 -0.54
C ASP A 6 6.54 -8.34 0.12
N ILE A 7 5.57 -8.77 -0.68
CA ILE A 7 4.19 -9.05 -0.23
C ILE A 7 4.14 -10.11 0.88
N ARG A 8 5.06 -11.08 0.89
CA ARG A 8 5.11 -12.13 1.91
C ARG A 8 5.50 -11.54 3.26
N LYS A 9 6.53 -10.69 3.27
CA LYS A 9 7.01 -10.02 4.49
C LYS A 9 5.98 -9.04 5.04
N VAL A 10 5.26 -8.33 4.17
CA VAL A 10 4.19 -7.42 4.61
C VAL A 10 3.11 -8.19 5.37
N VAL A 11 2.64 -9.31 4.82
CA VAL A 11 1.63 -10.16 5.46
C VAL A 11 2.18 -10.85 6.71
N GLU A 12 3.38 -11.43 6.64
CA GLU A 12 4.04 -12.12 7.77
C GLU A 12 4.25 -11.20 8.98
N THR A 13 4.68 -9.96 8.76
CA THR A 13 4.98 -9.00 9.84
C THR A 13 3.78 -8.20 10.29
N GLY A 14 2.70 -8.15 9.51
CA GLY A 14 1.58 -7.24 9.73
C GLY A 14 1.92 -5.75 9.48
N ILE A 15 3.09 -5.44 8.90
CA ILE A 15 3.56 -4.06 8.70
C ILE A 15 3.42 -3.65 7.23
N THR A 16 2.47 -2.77 6.94
CA THR A 16 2.34 -2.12 5.61
C THR A 16 3.36 -1.00 5.39
N PRO A 17 3.71 -0.67 4.13
CA PRO A 17 4.61 0.44 3.83
C PRO A 17 3.98 1.79 4.21
N ARG A 18 4.84 2.78 4.50
CA ARG A 18 4.41 4.17 4.69
C ARG A 18 4.52 4.93 3.38
N VAL A 19 3.49 5.71 3.06
CA VAL A 19 3.43 6.54 1.85
C VAL A 19 3.28 8.00 2.26
N ASN A 20 4.19 8.86 1.80
CA ASN A 20 4.02 10.30 1.86
C ASN A 20 3.08 10.73 0.72
N THR A 21 2.03 11.48 1.03
CA THR A 21 1.07 11.96 0.03
C THR A 21 0.65 13.40 0.29
N GLY A 22 0.26 14.11 -0.78
CA GLY A 22 -0.56 15.31 -0.67
C GLY A 22 -2.00 14.94 -0.30
N ILE A 23 -2.70 15.84 0.39
CA ILE A 23 -4.13 15.73 0.71
C ILE A 23 -4.87 16.71 -0.19
N ALA A 24 -5.61 16.18 -1.17
CA ALA A 24 -6.46 16.97 -2.05
C ALA A 24 -7.80 17.29 -1.36
N HIS A 25 -8.35 18.47 -1.61
CA HIS A 25 -9.69 18.81 -1.18
C HIS A 25 -10.72 17.93 -1.88
N LYS A 26 -11.84 17.64 -1.20
CA LYS A 26 -12.92 16.79 -1.74
C LYS A 26 -13.66 17.44 -2.93
N ASP A 27 -13.77 18.77 -2.93
CA ASP A 27 -14.49 19.51 -3.95
C ASP A 27 -13.56 19.86 -5.11
N ALA A 28 -14.04 19.61 -6.33
CA ALA A 28 -13.26 19.81 -7.55
C ALA A 28 -12.82 21.28 -7.72
N GLY A 29 -11.58 21.48 -8.14
CA GLY A 29 -11.03 22.82 -8.42
C GLY A 29 -10.41 23.54 -7.22
N VAL A 30 -10.55 23.05 -5.98
CA VAL A 30 -9.92 23.68 -4.80
C VAL A 30 -8.41 23.36 -4.71
N GLY A 31 -8.03 22.13 -5.08
CA GLY A 31 -6.62 21.70 -5.09
C GLY A 31 -6.14 21.08 -3.78
N GLN A 32 -4.82 21.12 -3.54
CA GLN A 32 -4.19 20.51 -2.37
C GLN A 32 -4.40 21.37 -1.12
N VAL A 33 -4.78 20.75 -0.01
CA VAL A 33 -5.07 21.40 1.28
C VAL A 33 -4.20 20.90 2.43
N GLY A 34 -3.28 19.97 2.16
CA GLY A 34 -2.33 19.48 3.14
C GLY A 34 -1.40 18.40 2.60
N ALA A 35 -0.65 17.78 3.49
CA ALA A 35 0.19 16.62 3.21
C ALA A 35 0.24 15.73 4.45
N GLY A 36 0.49 14.43 4.26
CA GLY A 36 0.49 13.48 5.36
C GLY A 36 1.09 12.14 5.00
N LEU A 37 1.09 11.27 6.01
CA LEU A 37 1.57 9.90 5.90
C LEU A 37 0.38 8.96 6.00
N VAL A 38 0.29 8.06 5.04
CA VAL A 38 -0.77 7.04 4.98
C VAL A 38 -0.16 5.64 4.91
N ARG A 39 -0.99 4.65 5.22
CA ARG A 39 -0.71 3.23 5.04
C ARG A 39 -1.71 2.66 4.04
N PRO A 40 -1.28 1.90 3.02
CA PRO A 40 -2.22 1.14 2.20
C PRO A 40 -2.94 0.09 3.06
N PRO A 41 -4.17 -0.31 2.67
CA PRO A 41 -4.91 -1.38 3.35
C PRO A 41 -4.12 -2.70 3.35
N MET A 42 -4.22 -3.49 4.42
CA MET A 42 -3.55 -4.81 4.46
C MET A 42 -4.14 -5.78 3.42
N GLU A 43 -5.45 -5.73 3.23
CA GLU A 43 -6.23 -6.61 2.34
C GLU A 43 -5.65 -6.70 0.92
N MET A 44 -5.11 -5.60 0.38
CA MET A 44 -4.51 -5.63 -0.96
C MET A 44 -3.26 -6.51 -1.03
N PHE A 45 -2.49 -6.61 0.05
CA PHE A 45 -1.29 -7.46 0.13
C PHE A 45 -1.65 -8.92 0.35
N GLU A 46 -2.69 -9.19 1.15
CA GLU A 46 -3.25 -10.53 1.33
C GLU A 46 -3.76 -11.08 0.00
N HIS A 47 -4.55 -10.30 -0.74
CA HIS A 47 -5.03 -10.67 -2.07
C HIS A 47 -3.87 -10.89 -3.06
N ALA A 48 -2.86 -10.03 -3.05
CA ALA A 48 -1.68 -10.20 -3.90
C ALA A 48 -0.89 -11.48 -3.56
N LEU A 49 -0.78 -11.81 -2.27
CA LEU A 49 -0.11 -13.03 -1.82
C LEU A 49 -0.86 -14.29 -2.27
N LEU A 50 -2.20 -14.30 -2.16
CA LEU A 50 -3.03 -15.39 -2.65
C LEU A 50 -2.90 -15.57 -4.16
N ALA A 51 -2.98 -14.49 -4.95
CA ALA A 51 -2.82 -14.55 -6.40
C ALA A 51 -1.40 -15.01 -6.81
N PHE A 52 -0.38 -14.60 -6.05
CA PHE A 52 0.99 -15.10 -6.25
C PHE A 52 1.09 -16.60 -5.99
N ALA A 53 0.48 -17.10 -4.91
CA ALA A 53 0.45 -18.51 -4.58
C ALA A 53 -0.33 -19.34 -5.61
N GLU A 54 -1.46 -18.84 -6.11
CA GLU A 54 -2.22 -19.52 -7.18
C GLU A 54 -1.40 -19.66 -8.47
N LYS A 55 -0.63 -18.63 -8.83
CA LYS A 55 0.13 -18.60 -10.08
C LYS A 55 1.43 -19.39 -10.02
N TYR A 56 2.09 -19.42 -8.86
CA TYR A 56 3.47 -19.92 -8.72
C TYR A 56 3.65 -20.97 -7.63
N GLY A 57 2.63 -21.27 -6.84
CA GLY A 57 2.64 -22.33 -5.84
C GLY A 57 2.67 -23.69 -6.53
N TYR A 58 3.81 -24.37 -6.42
CA TYR A 58 3.99 -25.77 -6.81
C TYR A 58 3.44 -26.73 -5.76
#